data_AF-A0A970JFJ1-F1
#
_entry.id   AF-A0A970JFJ1-F1
#
_cell.length_a   1.000
_cell.length_b   1.000
_cell.length_c   1.000
_cell.angle_alpha   90.00
_cell.angle_beta   90.00
_cell.angle_gamma   90.00
#
_symmetry.space_group_name_H-M   'P 1'
#
loop_
_entity.id
_entity.type
_entity.pdbx_description
1 polymer ?
#
loop_
_entity_poly.entity_id
_entity_poly.type
_entity_poly.pdbx_seq_one_letter_code
_entity_poly.pdbx_strand_id
1 'polypeptide(L)'
;MKKRFLYLLLVLLLVFALAACSSNENAEPEENLDPGPVQEEASGGEEKKEPTYKEKMVPYDQLEPTERIVFLQNSLNYSREGFYTPETKPAAETITYNGDNVEAYSLSYAIDFLTKGLEGEVTITLNDGSKQALAAEDFAGMYVSIDFTSEEPPVLYNPETGTEITDFLFAQTQAGEVIYSVVSGSVYNAAELIDTIGWDPEVTYRYVATDKFYIPVAPAERETGEIRGTLSGAINGSFPDLTIAGGKINDLLFIEMMN
;
A
#
# COMPACT_ATOMS: atom_id res chain seq x y z
N MET A 1 8.29 24.21 49.75
CA MET A 1 8.55 22.81 49.32
C MET A 1 7.42 21.83 49.70
N LYS A 2 6.81 21.91 50.89
CA LYS A 2 5.74 20.96 51.31
C LYS A 2 4.48 20.91 50.44
N LYS A 3 4.03 22.03 49.85
CA LYS A 3 2.81 22.05 49.02
C LYS A 3 3.01 21.41 47.63
N ARG A 4 4.16 21.58 47.00
CA ARG A 4 4.48 20.96 45.70
C ARG A 4 4.64 19.43 45.82
N PHE A 5 5.15 18.95 46.94
CA PHE A 5 5.23 17.52 47.24
C PHE A 5 3.85 16.89 47.45
N LEU A 6 2.91 17.65 48.04
CA LEU A 6 1.52 17.20 48.24
C LEU A 6 0.76 17.06 46.92
N TYR A 7 0.96 17.99 45.96
CA TYR A 7 0.38 17.88 44.62
C TYR A 7 0.99 16.73 43.81
N LEU A 8 2.30 16.50 43.92
CA LEU A 8 2.94 15.38 43.24
C LEU A 8 2.44 14.03 43.79
N LEU A 9 2.22 13.93 45.10
CA LEU A 9 1.66 12.73 45.73
C LEU A 9 0.20 12.49 45.31
N LEU A 10 -0.59 13.56 45.16
CA LEU A 10 -2.01 13.49 44.75
C LEU A 10 -2.17 13.07 43.28
N VAL A 11 -1.28 13.54 42.40
CA VAL A 11 -1.23 13.12 40.99
C VAL A 11 -0.78 11.67 40.88
N LEU A 12 0.21 11.24 41.68
CA LEU A 12 0.67 9.84 41.69
C LEU A 12 -0.44 8.88 42.17
N LEU A 13 -1.21 9.26 43.20
CA LEU A 13 -2.34 8.48 43.71
C LEU A 13 -3.49 8.37 42.70
N LEU A 14 -3.69 9.39 41.87
CA LEU A 14 -4.70 9.36 40.79
C LEU A 14 -4.30 8.40 39.66
N VAL A 15 -3.00 8.30 39.35
CA VAL A 15 -2.47 7.36 38.35
C VAL A 15 -2.56 5.91 38.84
N PHE A 16 -2.35 5.65 40.14
CA PHE A 16 -2.52 4.31 40.71
C PHE A 16 -4.00 3.90 40.89
N ALA A 17 -4.91 4.85 41.12
CA ALA A 17 -6.35 4.56 41.21
C ALA A 17 -6.98 4.24 39.84
N LEU A 18 -6.44 4.79 38.74
CA LEU A 18 -6.89 4.49 37.38
C LEU A 18 -6.30 3.19 36.81
N ALA A 19 -5.24 2.65 37.42
CA ALA A 19 -4.66 1.35 37.06
C ALA A 19 -5.30 0.15 37.81
N ALA A 20 -6.23 0.39 38.74
CA ALA A 20 -6.86 -0.64 39.57
C ALA A 20 -8.31 -1.00 39.18
N CYS A 21 -8.82 -0.47 38.08
CA CYS A 21 -10.13 -0.80 37.52
C CYS A 21 -10.05 -1.17 36.03
N SER A 22 -9.31 -2.22 35.72
CA SER A 22 -9.58 -3.05 34.54
C SER A 22 -9.24 -4.51 34.86
N SER A 23 -9.99 -5.11 35.78
CA SER A 23 -10.10 -6.56 35.85
C SER A 23 -11.01 -7.01 34.72
N ASN A 24 -10.43 -7.49 33.62
CA ASN A 24 -11.10 -8.50 32.81
C ASN A 24 -10.36 -9.81 33.10
N GLU A 25 -11.02 -10.69 33.84
CA GLU A 25 -10.63 -12.08 34.00
C GLU A 25 -10.58 -12.76 32.63
N ASN A 26 -9.58 -13.62 32.46
CA ASN A 26 -9.29 -14.51 31.32
C ASN A 26 -8.53 -13.91 30.12
N ALA A 27 -7.21 -13.91 30.25
CA ALA A 27 -6.32 -14.28 29.15
C ALA A 27 -5.06 -14.93 29.77
N GLU A 28 -4.99 -16.26 29.71
CA GLU A 28 -3.73 -16.98 29.95
C GLU A 28 -2.78 -16.78 28.75
N PRO A 29 -1.47 -16.75 28.98
CA PRO A 29 -0.49 -16.57 27.91
C PRO A 29 -0.20 -17.91 27.22
N GLU A 30 -0.38 -17.98 25.90
CA GLU A 30 0.10 -19.13 25.12
C GLU A 30 1.63 -19.03 24.95
N GLU A 31 2.35 -19.79 25.77
CA GLU A 31 3.71 -20.23 25.50
C GLU A 31 3.71 -21.33 24.44
N ASN A 32 4.73 -21.29 23.58
CA ASN A 32 5.16 -22.34 22.67
C ASN A 32 5.05 -23.76 23.26
N LEU A 33 4.30 -24.66 22.60
CA LEU A 33 4.50 -26.10 22.74
C LEU A 33 4.31 -26.84 21.40
N ASP A 34 5.44 -27.42 20.97
CA ASP A 34 5.66 -28.66 20.21
C ASP A 34 4.42 -29.60 20.04
N PRO A 35 4.13 -30.15 18.84
CA PRO A 35 2.94 -30.96 18.62
C PRO A 35 3.12 -32.40 19.16
N GLY A 36 2.47 -32.69 20.29
CA GLY A 36 2.22 -34.05 20.79
C GLY A 36 1.01 -34.72 20.11
N PRO A 37 0.84 -36.05 20.25
CA PRO A 37 0.19 -36.89 19.25
C PRO A 37 -1.33 -36.78 19.21
N VAL A 38 -1.84 -36.85 17.98
CA VAL A 38 -3.23 -36.88 17.56
C VAL A 38 -4.03 -37.94 18.32
N GLN A 39 -5.10 -37.52 19.02
CA GLN A 39 -6.20 -38.40 19.38
C GLN A 39 -7.32 -38.20 18.36
N GLU A 40 -7.58 -39.25 17.59
CA GLU A 40 -8.74 -39.38 16.71
C GLU A 40 -10.02 -39.42 17.55
N GLU A 41 -10.83 -38.37 17.46
CA GLU A 41 -12.28 -38.50 17.65
C GLU A 41 -12.95 -38.42 16.29
N ALA A 42 -13.36 -39.58 15.79
CA ALA A 42 -14.25 -39.71 14.65
C ALA A 42 -15.64 -39.18 15.01
N SER A 43 -15.94 -37.98 14.55
CA SER A 43 -17.29 -37.40 14.50
C SER A 43 -17.59 -37.05 13.05
N GLY A 44 -18.45 -37.86 12.44
CA GLY A 44 -18.83 -37.77 11.03
C GLY A 44 -19.58 -36.48 10.68
N GLY A 45 -19.24 -35.98 9.51
CA GLY A 45 -19.84 -34.82 8.87
C GLY A 45 -18.76 -34.03 8.14
N GLU A 46 -18.37 -34.46 6.93
CA GLU A 46 -17.67 -33.56 6.02
C GLU A 46 -18.64 -32.43 5.67
N GLU A 47 -18.69 -31.39 6.49
CA GLU A 47 -19.15 -30.09 6.02
C GLU A 47 -18.20 -29.74 4.88
N LYS A 48 -18.72 -29.78 3.64
CA LYS A 48 -18.04 -29.23 2.48
C LYS A 48 -17.83 -27.75 2.77
N LYS A 49 -16.67 -27.41 3.33
CA LYS A 49 -16.23 -26.04 3.52
C LYS A 49 -16.33 -25.37 2.16
N GLU A 50 -17.16 -24.32 2.05
CA GLU A 50 -17.28 -23.62 0.78
C GLU A 50 -15.89 -23.13 0.35
N PRO A 51 -15.53 -23.26 -0.93
CA PRO A 51 -14.22 -22.80 -1.39
C PRO A 51 -14.09 -21.30 -1.12
N THR A 52 -12.91 -20.91 -0.67
CA THR A 52 -12.52 -19.52 -0.44
C THR A 52 -12.55 -18.74 -1.75
N TYR A 53 -12.63 -17.42 -1.68
CA TYR A 53 -12.59 -16.58 -2.89
C TYR A 53 -11.31 -16.80 -3.71
N LYS A 54 -10.16 -16.96 -3.04
CA LYS A 54 -8.89 -17.30 -3.71
C LYS A 54 -8.96 -18.60 -4.51
N GLU A 55 -9.78 -19.56 -4.10
CA GLU A 55 -9.98 -20.84 -4.80
C GLU A 55 -11.04 -20.78 -5.91
N LYS A 56 -11.98 -19.82 -5.82
CA LYS A 56 -13.05 -19.61 -6.81
C LYS A 56 -12.64 -18.71 -7.97
N MET A 57 -11.68 -17.82 -7.75
CA MET A 57 -11.24 -16.83 -8.73
C MET A 57 -10.19 -17.41 -9.68
N VAL A 58 -10.17 -16.91 -10.92
CA VAL A 58 -9.09 -17.20 -11.87
C VAL A 58 -7.79 -16.69 -11.27
N PRO A 59 -6.71 -17.49 -11.19
CA PRO A 59 -5.43 -17.01 -10.68
C PRO A 59 -4.93 -15.81 -11.47
N TYR A 60 -4.33 -14.83 -10.79
CA TYR A 60 -3.87 -13.59 -11.43
C TYR A 60 -2.94 -13.84 -12.62
N ASP A 61 -2.00 -14.79 -12.50
CA ASP A 61 -1.02 -15.14 -13.54
C ASP A 61 -1.65 -15.71 -14.83
N GLN A 62 -2.97 -15.93 -14.84
CA GLN A 62 -3.73 -16.38 -16.02
C GLN A 62 -4.54 -15.26 -16.67
N LEU A 63 -4.51 -14.05 -16.10
CA LEU A 63 -5.23 -12.89 -16.63
C LEU A 63 -4.37 -12.11 -17.61
N GLU A 64 -5.01 -11.48 -18.59
CA GLU A 64 -4.35 -10.54 -19.48
C GLU A 64 -4.13 -9.20 -18.74
N PRO A 65 -2.89 -8.70 -18.69
CA PRO A 65 -2.59 -7.36 -18.17
C PRO A 65 -3.25 -6.27 -19.01
N THR A 66 -3.68 -5.20 -18.35
CA THR A 66 -4.20 -3.98 -18.98
C THR A 66 -3.50 -2.76 -18.41
N GLU A 67 -3.89 -1.56 -18.82
CA GLU A 67 -3.40 -0.31 -18.23
C GLU A 67 -3.50 -0.34 -16.71
N ARG A 68 -2.47 0.20 -16.05
CA ARG A 68 -2.33 0.17 -14.58
C ARG A 68 -2.21 1.54 -13.93
N ILE A 69 -2.74 1.62 -12.72
CA ILE A 69 -2.33 2.58 -11.69
C ILE A 69 -1.45 1.81 -10.71
N VAL A 70 -0.15 2.06 -10.70
CA VAL A 70 0.82 1.43 -9.81
C VAL A 70 1.01 2.28 -8.56
N PHE A 71 0.93 1.66 -7.40
CA PHE A 71 1.15 2.34 -6.12
C PHE A 71 2.63 2.31 -5.73
N LEU A 72 3.26 3.48 -5.71
CA LEU A 72 4.70 3.64 -5.56
C LEU A 72 5.22 2.94 -4.29
N GLN A 73 4.61 3.20 -3.14
CA GLN A 73 5.09 2.67 -1.87
C GLN A 73 5.08 1.14 -1.85
N ASN A 74 4.03 0.49 -2.36
CA ASN A 74 3.96 -0.97 -2.37
C ASN A 74 4.79 -1.62 -3.49
N SER A 75 5.15 -0.89 -4.54
CA SER A 75 6.18 -1.35 -5.49
C SER A 75 7.60 -1.29 -4.93
N LEU A 76 7.81 -0.56 -3.84
CA LEU A 76 9.12 -0.47 -3.17
C LEU A 76 9.16 -1.28 -1.87
N ASN A 77 8.01 -1.42 -1.20
CA ASN A 77 7.88 -2.09 0.07
C ASN A 77 7.55 -3.58 -0.13
N TYR A 78 8.58 -4.42 0.03
CA TYR A 78 8.43 -5.86 0.06
C TYR A 78 7.90 -6.33 1.43
N SER A 79 6.58 -6.35 1.60
CA SER A 79 5.92 -6.85 2.81
C SER A 79 5.46 -8.31 2.69
N ARG A 80 5.21 -8.78 1.46
CA ARG A 80 4.70 -10.14 1.17
C ARG A 80 5.26 -10.70 -0.14
N GLU A 81 5.43 -12.02 -0.16
CA GLU A 81 5.77 -12.78 -1.36
C GLU A 81 4.61 -12.78 -2.37
N GLY A 82 4.95 -12.76 -3.66
CA GLY A 82 3.99 -12.83 -4.76
C GLY A 82 4.62 -12.37 -6.06
N PHE A 83 4.46 -11.09 -6.41
CA PHE A 83 5.18 -10.51 -7.57
C PHE A 83 6.69 -10.50 -7.38
N TYR A 84 7.14 -10.29 -6.15
CA TYR A 84 8.55 -10.35 -5.78
C TYR A 84 8.91 -11.69 -5.17
N THR A 85 10.16 -12.08 -5.41
CA THR A 85 10.88 -13.16 -4.71
C THR A 85 11.99 -12.56 -3.84
N PRO A 86 12.58 -13.32 -2.92
CA PRO A 86 13.73 -12.84 -2.14
C PRO A 86 14.90 -12.29 -2.97
N GLU A 87 15.07 -12.79 -4.19
CA GLU A 87 16.12 -12.38 -5.14
C GLU A 87 15.76 -11.15 -5.96
N THR A 88 14.46 -10.88 -6.15
CA THR A 88 13.94 -9.79 -7.00
C THR A 88 13.33 -8.65 -6.18
N LYS A 89 13.34 -8.76 -4.85
CA LYS A 89 12.81 -7.73 -3.96
C LYS A 89 13.52 -6.38 -4.19
N PRO A 90 12.79 -5.26 -4.10
CA PRO A 90 13.40 -3.95 -4.15
C PRO A 90 14.47 -3.77 -3.08
N ALA A 91 15.59 -3.16 -3.45
CA ALA A 91 16.66 -2.80 -2.54
C ALA A 91 16.95 -1.31 -2.67
N ALA A 92 17.22 -0.68 -1.53
CA ALA A 92 17.73 0.68 -1.52
C ALA A 92 19.19 0.68 -2.00
N GLU A 93 19.55 1.72 -2.72
CA GLU A 93 20.89 2.02 -3.18
C GLU A 93 21.33 3.35 -2.56
N THR A 94 22.62 3.47 -2.28
CA THR A 94 23.19 4.75 -1.87
C THR A 94 23.40 5.65 -3.08
N ILE A 95 22.73 6.81 -3.11
CA ILE A 95 22.94 7.85 -4.13
C ILE A 95 23.48 9.13 -3.48
N THR A 96 24.14 9.98 -4.27
CA THR A 96 24.52 11.32 -3.82
C THR A 96 23.39 12.30 -4.12
N TYR A 97 22.85 12.94 -3.08
CA TYR A 97 21.80 13.95 -3.16
C TYR A 97 22.17 15.16 -2.30
N ASN A 98 22.18 16.35 -2.89
CA ASN A 98 22.56 17.61 -2.22
C ASN A 98 23.92 17.58 -1.48
N GLY A 99 24.86 16.77 -1.97
CA GLY A 99 26.20 16.62 -1.39
C GLY A 99 26.30 15.58 -0.28
N ASP A 100 25.18 14.97 0.12
CA ASP A 100 25.11 13.89 1.10
C ASP A 100 24.82 12.55 0.42
N ASN A 101 25.12 11.45 1.11
CA ASN A 101 24.74 10.11 0.68
C ASN A 101 23.40 9.74 1.32
N VAL A 102 22.42 9.38 0.49
CA VAL A 102 21.08 8.98 0.92
C VAL A 102 20.74 7.60 0.37
N GLU A 103 19.98 6.82 1.13
CA GLU A 103 19.41 5.56 0.67
C GLU A 103 18.13 5.86 -0.12
N ALA A 104 18.07 5.40 -1.37
CA ALA A 104 16.94 5.62 -2.26
C ALA A 104 16.68 4.40 -3.13
N TYR A 105 15.46 4.25 -3.61
CA TYR A 105 15.08 3.12 -4.47
C TYR A 105 15.00 3.56 -5.92
N SER A 106 15.47 2.74 -6.86
CA SER A 106 15.25 3.03 -8.27
C SER A 106 13.75 3.07 -8.59
N LEU A 107 13.30 4.07 -9.36
CA LEU A 107 11.91 4.15 -9.81
C LEU A 107 11.55 3.02 -10.78
N SER A 108 12.55 2.32 -11.35
CA SER A 108 12.36 1.14 -12.19
C SER A 108 11.47 0.08 -11.54
N TYR A 109 11.53 -0.10 -10.22
CA TYR A 109 10.67 -1.05 -9.51
C TYR A 109 9.17 -0.75 -9.66
N ALA A 110 8.77 0.51 -9.80
CA ALA A 110 7.40 0.90 -10.08
C ALA A 110 7.10 0.86 -11.59
N ILE A 111 8.05 1.28 -12.42
CA ILE A 111 7.92 1.32 -13.88
C ILE A 111 7.76 -0.09 -14.47
N ASP A 112 8.41 -1.10 -13.89
CA ASP A 112 8.31 -2.50 -14.35
C ASP A 112 6.90 -3.09 -14.23
N PHE A 113 6.02 -2.46 -13.42
CA PHE A 113 4.60 -2.82 -13.38
C PHE A 113 3.75 -2.12 -14.44
N LEU A 114 4.26 -1.14 -15.17
CA LEU A 114 3.55 -0.55 -16.30
C LEU A 114 3.50 -1.57 -17.44
N THR A 115 2.33 -1.73 -18.07
CA THR A 115 2.13 -2.72 -19.16
C THR A 115 2.53 -2.19 -20.53
N LYS A 116 2.43 -0.87 -20.71
CA LYS A 116 2.78 -0.17 -21.96
C LYS A 116 4.13 0.55 -21.85
N GLY A 117 4.77 0.46 -20.69
CA GLY A 117 6.08 1.04 -20.42
C GLY A 117 6.07 2.56 -20.40
N LEU A 118 7.22 3.15 -20.68
CA LEU A 118 7.46 4.59 -20.59
C LEU A 118 7.98 5.11 -21.92
N GLU A 119 7.19 5.94 -22.61
CA GLU A 119 7.57 6.56 -23.88
C GLU A 119 7.18 8.03 -23.92
N GLY A 120 8.00 8.84 -24.59
CA GLY A 120 7.73 10.26 -24.82
C GLY A 120 7.85 11.09 -23.55
N GLU A 121 6.73 11.65 -23.10
CA GLU A 121 6.65 12.58 -21.97
C GLU A 121 5.78 12.02 -20.85
N VAL A 122 6.18 12.28 -19.62
CA VAL A 122 5.44 11.93 -18.41
C VAL A 122 4.90 13.21 -17.80
N THR A 123 3.60 13.26 -17.56
CA THR A 123 2.98 14.37 -16.83
C THR A 123 3.02 14.07 -15.35
N ILE A 124 3.76 14.87 -14.60
CA ILE A 124 3.82 14.82 -13.14
C ILE A 124 2.79 15.79 -12.58
N THR A 125 1.94 15.30 -11.69
CA THR A 125 1.02 16.12 -10.89
C THR A 125 1.51 16.14 -9.44
N LEU A 126 1.59 17.32 -8.85
CA LEU A 126 2.01 17.53 -7.46
C LEU A 126 0.80 17.60 -6.53
N ASN A 127 1.03 17.50 -5.22
CA ASN A 127 -0.04 17.55 -4.21
C ASN A 127 -0.82 18.88 -4.20
N ASP A 128 -0.22 19.97 -4.68
CA ASP A 128 -0.91 21.26 -4.85
C ASP A 128 -1.75 21.35 -6.14
N GLY A 129 -1.77 20.29 -6.94
CA GLY A 129 -2.47 20.20 -8.22
C GLY A 129 -1.71 20.81 -9.40
N SER A 130 -0.52 21.40 -9.18
CA SER A 130 0.33 21.87 -10.26
C SER A 130 0.89 20.69 -11.07
N LYS A 131 1.23 20.98 -12.33
CA LYS A 131 1.69 19.97 -13.28
C LYS A 131 3.00 20.38 -13.92
N GLN A 132 3.88 19.41 -14.12
CA GLN A 132 5.10 19.55 -14.90
C GLN A 132 5.27 18.36 -15.84
N ALA A 133 5.91 18.62 -16.97
CA ALA A 133 6.21 17.61 -17.98
C ALA A 133 7.67 17.20 -17.85
N LEU A 134 7.94 15.89 -17.98
CA LEU A 134 9.28 15.35 -17.96
C LEU A 134 9.50 14.36 -19.10
N ALA A 135 10.70 14.32 -19.66
CA ALA A 135 11.05 13.26 -20.61
C ALA A 135 10.98 11.89 -19.92
N ALA A 136 10.46 10.88 -20.62
CA ALA A 136 10.40 9.52 -20.12
C ALA A 136 11.77 9.01 -19.65
N GLU A 137 12.83 9.25 -20.42
CA GLU A 137 14.19 8.85 -20.06
C GLU A 137 14.67 9.47 -18.74
N ASP A 138 14.33 10.75 -18.51
CA ASP A 138 14.69 11.45 -17.28
C ASP A 138 13.87 10.95 -16.08
N PHE A 139 12.57 10.67 -16.28
CA PHE A 139 11.72 10.06 -15.26
C PHE A 139 12.19 8.63 -14.91
N ALA A 140 12.56 7.83 -15.90
CA ALA A 140 13.04 6.46 -15.70
C ALA A 140 14.34 6.38 -14.89
N GLY A 141 15.20 7.40 -15.01
CA GLY A 141 16.44 7.51 -14.24
C GLY A 141 16.27 8.01 -12.81
N MET A 142 15.03 8.28 -12.36
CA MET A 142 14.80 8.78 -11.01
C MET A 142 14.96 7.70 -9.94
N TYR A 143 15.44 8.16 -8.79
CA TYR A 143 15.45 7.45 -7.53
C TYR A 143 14.46 8.08 -6.57
N VAL A 144 13.88 7.25 -5.70
CA VAL A 144 12.84 7.61 -4.75
C VAL A 144 13.44 7.56 -3.35
N SER A 145 13.60 8.74 -2.74
CA SER A 145 13.94 8.88 -1.33
C SER A 145 12.66 8.92 -0.52
N ILE A 146 12.44 7.90 0.31
CA ILE A 146 11.18 7.72 1.03
C ILE A 146 11.42 7.17 2.44
N ASP A 147 10.71 7.75 3.41
CA ASP A 147 10.43 7.11 4.70
C ASP A 147 9.01 6.57 4.64
N PHE A 148 8.88 5.25 4.61
CA PHE A 148 7.58 4.56 4.51
C PHE A 148 6.61 4.91 5.64
N THR A 149 7.11 5.36 6.79
CA THR A 149 6.27 5.73 7.94
C THR A 149 5.89 7.21 7.96
N SER A 150 6.47 8.01 7.08
CA SER A 150 6.25 9.46 6.98
C SER A 150 4.94 9.80 6.28
N GLU A 151 4.31 10.88 6.74
CA GLU A 151 3.16 11.51 6.09
C GLU A 151 3.61 12.50 4.98
N GLU A 152 4.92 12.71 4.83
CA GLU A 152 5.48 13.59 3.80
C GLU A 152 5.61 12.87 2.44
N PRO A 153 5.35 13.57 1.32
CA PRO A 153 5.58 13.03 -0.02
C PRO A 153 7.04 12.59 -0.24
N PRO A 154 7.28 11.55 -1.05
CA PRO A 154 8.64 11.15 -1.40
C PRO A 154 9.32 12.22 -2.27
N VAL A 155 10.65 12.27 -2.19
CA VAL A 155 11.47 13.06 -3.12
C VAL A 155 11.93 12.14 -4.24
N LEU A 156 11.66 12.53 -5.49
CA LEU A 156 12.17 11.85 -6.67
C LEU A 156 13.35 12.66 -7.22
N TYR A 157 14.47 12.00 -7.45
CA TYR A 157 15.71 12.65 -7.90
C TYR A 157 16.43 11.81 -8.95
N ASN A 158 16.77 12.42 -10.09
CA ASN A 158 17.64 11.80 -11.08
C ASN A 158 19.08 12.31 -10.90
N PRO A 159 20.03 11.45 -10.49
CA PRO A 159 21.42 11.85 -10.26
C PRO A 159 22.21 12.18 -11.54
N GLU A 160 21.76 11.72 -12.71
CA GLU A 160 22.44 11.98 -13.99
C GLU A 160 22.11 13.38 -14.54
N THR A 161 20.86 13.79 -14.41
CA THR A 161 20.35 15.07 -14.94
C THR A 161 20.27 16.17 -13.89
N GLY A 162 20.22 15.78 -12.61
CA GLY A 162 19.97 16.68 -11.49
C GLY A 162 18.50 17.10 -11.35
N THR A 163 17.59 16.47 -12.09
CA THR A 163 16.14 16.73 -11.98
C THR A 163 15.63 16.29 -10.61
N GLU A 164 14.85 17.16 -9.97
CA GLU A 164 14.26 16.93 -8.65
C GLU A 164 12.74 17.20 -8.69
N ILE A 165 11.98 16.32 -8.06
CA ILE A 165 10.54 16.47 -7.84
C ILE A 165 10.28 16.30 -6.35
N THR A 166 9.80 17.37 -5.73
CA THR A 166 9.22 17.39 -4.38
C THR A 166 7.70 17.40 -4.47
N ASP A 167 7.01 17.05 -3.39
CA ASP A 167 5.53 17.06 -3.31
C ASP A 167 4.84 16.18 -4.36
N PHE A 168 5.49 15.10 -4.78
CA PHE A 168 4.99 14.16 -5.78
C PHE A 168 3.64 13.54 -5.35
N LEU A 169 2.61 13.68 -6.21
CA LEU A 169 1.33 12.98 -6.05
C LEU A 169 1.23 11.81 -7.03
N PHE A 170 1.29 12.07 -8.34
CA PHE A 170 1.31 11.00 -9.34
C PHE A 170 2.01 11.42 -10.64
N ALA A 171 2.46 10.41 -11.39
CA ALA A 171 2.98 10.53 -12.73
C ALA A 171 2.07 9.78 -13.70
N GLN A 172 1.70 10.41 -14.81
CA GLN A 172 0.90 9.78 -15.87
C GLN A 172 1.69 9.72 -17.17
N THR A 173 1.76 8.52 -17.75
CA THR A 173 2.37 8.25 -19.05
C THR A 173 1.48 8.71 -20.19
N GLN A 174 2.04 8.92 -21.39
CA GLN A 174 1.21 9.17 -22.61
C GLN A 174 0.23 8.02 -22.91
N ALA A 175 0.57 6.81 -22.46
CA ALA A 175 -0.24 5.62 -22.68
C ALA A 175 -1.43 5.50 -21.68
N GLY A 176 -1.54 6.45 -20.74
CA GLY A 176 -2.61 6.54 -19.75
C GLY A 176 -2.37 5.79 -18.45
N GLU A 177 -1.25 5.07 -18.31
CA GLU A 177 -0.85 4.40 -17.07
C GLU A 177 -0.25 5.39 -16.07
N VAL A 178 -0.35 5.06 -14.78
CA VAL A 178 -0.06 5.99 -13.68
C VAL A 178 0.84 5.33 -12.63
N ILE A 179 1.78 6.10 -12.08
CA ILE A 179 2.46 5.78 -10.81
C ILE A 179 1.95 6.77 -9.76
N TYR A 180 1.30 6.28 -8.71
CA TYR A 180 0.60 7.08 -7.70
C TYR A 180 1.25 6.93 -6.33
N SER A 181 1.45 8.04 -5.63
CA SER A 181 1.99 8.10 -4.27
C SER A 181 0.86 8.14 -3.24
N VAL A 182 0.89 7.22 -2.27
CA VAL A 182 0.00 7.21 -1.11
C VAL A 182 0.87 7.11 0.14
N VAL A 183 0.99 8.20 0.87
CA VAL A 183 1.85 8.33 2.06
C VAL A 183 1.15 7.81 3.33
N SER A 184 1.92 7.57 4.38
CA SER A 184 1.39 7.15 5.68
C SER A 184 0.31 8.10 6.19
N GLY A 185 -0.75 7.58 6.80
CA GLY A 185 -1.83 8.39 7.38
C GLY A 185 -2.83 8.96 6.36
N SER A 186 -2.55 8.88 5.06
CA SER A 186 -3.44 9.38 4.01
C SER A 186 -4.63 8.45 3.75
N VAL A 187 -5.76 9.05 3.35
CA VAL A 187 -6.97 8.35 2.92
C VAL A 187 -7.49 9.03 1.67
N TYR A 188 -7.62 8.26 0.59
CA TYR A 188 -8.18 8.70 -0.67
C TYR A 188 -9.47 7.94 -0.94
N ASN A 189 -10.51 8.62 -1.41
CA ASN A 189 -11.67 7.94 -1.95
C ASN A 189 -11.29 7.23 -3.26
N ALA A 190 -11.72 5.97 -3.42
CA ALA A 190 -11.33 5.14 -4.55
C ALA A 190 -11.93 5.63 -5.88
N ALA A 191 -13.16 6.17 -5.87
CA ALA A 191 -13.78 6.75 -7.06
C ALA A 191 -13.13 8.09 -7.44
N GLU A 192 -12.85 8.96 -6.47
CA GLU A 192 -12.17 10.24 -6.71
C GLU A 192 -10.76 10.03 -7.28
N LEU A 193 -10.03 9.00 -6.83
CA LEU A 193 -8.72 8.65 -7.38
C LEU A 193 -8.81 8.34 -8.88
N ILE A 194 -9.81 7.56 -9.29
CA ILE A 194 -10.05 7.15 -10.69
C ILE A 194 -10.45 8.36 -11.54
N ASP A 195 -11.30 9.24 -11.02
CA ASP A 195 -11.70 10.48 -11.70
C ASP A 195 -10.51 11.45 -11.85
N THR A 196 -9.69 11.60 -10.81
CA THR A 196 -8.52 12.49 -10.78
C THR A 196 -7.52 12.17 -11.89
N ILE A 197 -7.31 10.89 -12.18
CA ILE A 197 -6.40 10.44 -13.26
C ILE A 197 -7.07 10.43 -14.64
N GLY A 198 -8.39 10.65 -14.72
CA GLY A 198 -9.17 10.66 -15.95
C GLY A 198 -9.49 9.27 -16.52
N TRP A 199 -9.53 8.25 -15.67
CA TRP A 199 -9.98 6.90 -16.07
C TRP A 199 -11.51 6.79 -16.00
N ASP A 200 -12.09 5.83 -16.74
CA ASP A 200 -13.55 5.72 -16.85
C ASP A 200 -14.19 5.33 -15.49
N PRO A 201 -15.06 6.18 -14.90
CA PRO A 201 -15.69 5.92 -13.61
C PRO A 201 -16.78 4.83 -13.68
N GLU A 202 -17.23 4.43 -14.87
CA GLU A 202 -18.30 3.43 -15.04
C GLU A 202 -17.77 2.00 -15.21
N VAL A 203 -16.44 1.84 -15.26
CA VAL A 203 -15.80 0.53 -15.46
C VAL A 203 -15.53 -0.17 -14.12
N THR A 204 -15.60 -1.51 -14.13
CA THR A 204 -15.13 -2.36 -13.03
C THR A 204 -13.62 -2.55 -13.15
N TYR A 205 -12.91 -2.39 -12.03
CA TYR A 205 -11.45 -2.54 -11.99
C TYR A 205 -11.05 -3.67 -11.05
N ARG A 206 -9.89 -4.25 -11.34
CA ARG A 206 -9.21 -5.22 -10.47
C ARG A 206 -8.24 -4.46 -9.59
N TYR A 207 -8.41 -4.62 -8.28
CA TYR A 207 -7.47 -4.13 -7.28
C TYR A 207 -6.59 -5.30 -6.92
N VAL A 208 -5.29 -5.20 -7.16
CA VAL A 208 -4.34 -6.32 -7.11
C VAL A 208 -3.29 -6.08 -6.03
N ALA A 209 -3.15 -7.03 -5.11
CA ALA A 209 -2.20 -6.99 -4.01
C ALA A 209 -0.84 -7.60 -4.41
N THR A 210 0.19 -7.30 -3.63
CA THR A 210 1.56 -7.83 -3.81
C THR A 210 1.63 -9.36 -3.81
N ASP A 211 0.70 -10.04 -3.11
CA ASP A 211 0.58 -11.50 -3.05
C ASP A 211 -0.18 -12.11 -4.24
N LYS A 212 -0.39 -11.33 -5.30
CA LYS A 212 -1.17 -11.68 -6.51
C LYS A 212 -2.64 -11.98 -6.25
N PHE A 213 -3.16 -11.72 -5.05
CA PHE A 213 -4.60 -11.69 -4.84
C PHE A 213 -5.20 -10.45 -5.50
N TYR A 214 -6.40 -10.58 -6.05
CA TYR A 214 -7.14 -9.42 -6.53
C TYR A 214 -8.61 -9.50 -6.14
N ILE A 215 -9.26 -8.34 -6.13
CA ILE A 215 -10.72 -8.22 -6.03
C ILE A 215 -11.25 -7.35 -7.17
N PRO A 216 -12.33 -7.77 -7.85
CA PRO A 216 -13.06 -6.89 -8.75
C PRO A 216 -13.89 -5.90 -7.92
N VAL A 217 -13.83 -4.62 -8.27
CA VAL A 217 -14.61 -3.57 -7.60
C VAL A 217 -15.35 -2.77 -8.68
N ALA A 218 -16.68 -2.82 -8.63
CA ALA A 218 -17.52 -2.12 -9.59
C ALA A 218 -17.72 -0.65 -9.16
N PRO A 219 -18.30 0.21 -10.02
CA PRO A 219 -18.48 1.63 -9.71
C PRO A 219 -19.17 1.88 -8.36
N ALA A 220 -20.25 1.16 -8.06
CA ALA A 220 -21.02 1.34 -6.84
C ALA A 220 -20.20 1.09 -5.56
N GLU A 221 -19.41 0.02 -5.51
CA GLU A 221 -18.57 -0.27 -4.33
C GLU A 221 -17.36 0.67 -4.21
N ARG A 222 -16.92 1.32 -5.31
CA ARG A 222 -15.85 2.32 -5.25
C ARG A 222 -16.31 3.65 -4.68
N GLU A 223 -17.57 4.03 -4.81
CA GLU A 223 -18.10 5.30 -4.28
C GLU A 223 -17.83 5.44 -2.78
N THR A 224 -17.97 4.35 -2.02
CA THR A 224 -17.70 4.27 -0.58
C THR A 224 -16.32 3.67 -0.26
N GLY A 225 -15.58 3.28 -1.31
CA GLY A 225 -14.27 2.65 -1.21
C GLY A 225 -13.16 3.64 -0.88
N GLU A 226 -12.13 3.16 -0.22
CA GLU A 226 -10.99 3.97 0.22
C GLU A 226 -9.67 3.25 -0.06
N ILE A 227 -8.68 4.03 -0.51
CA ILE A 227 -7.27 3.65 -0.56
C ILE A 227 -6.53 4.38 0.54
N ARG A 228 -5.83 3.62 1.40
CA ARG A 228 -5.29 4.10 2.67
C ARG A 228 -3.81 3.79 2.77
N GLY A 229 -3.00 4.80 3.06
CA GLY A 229 -1.62 4.59 3.49
C GLY A 229 -1.59 4.30 4.98
N THR A 230 -1.15 3.10 5.36
CA THR A 230 -1.05 2.73 6.78
C THR A 230 0.19 3.32 7.42
N LEU A 231 0.22 3.33 8.76
CA LEU A 231 1.40 3.74 9.53
C LEU A 231 2.64 2.84 9.31
N SER A 232 2.45 1.66 8.70
CA SER A 232 3.56 0.78 8.30
C SER A 232 4.09 1.08 6.90
N GLY A 233 3.53 2.09 6.22
CA GLY A 233 3.83 2.42 4.83
C GLY A 233 3.31 1.43 3.80
N ALA A 234 2.38 0.55 4.22
CA ALA A 234 1.66 -0.30 3.29
C ALA A 234 0.44 0.44 2.77
N ILE A 235 0.08 0.22 1.51
CA ILE A 235 -1.16 0.75 0.94
C ILE A 235 -2.22 -0.34 0.95
N ASN A 236 -3.40 -0.05 1.50
CA ASN A 236 -4.51 -0.99 1.59
C ASN A 236 -5.77 -0.39 0.97
N GLY A 237 -6.64 -1.26 0.44
CA GLY A 237 -7.98 -0.91 -0.02
C GLY A 237 -9.06 -1.42 0.94
N SER A 238 -10.11 -0.63 1.13
CA SER A 238 -11.29 -0.98 1.92
C SER A 238 -12.56 -0.56 1.18
N PHE A 239 -13.47 -1.52 0.94
CA PHE A 239 -14.70 -1.37 0.17
C PHE A 239 -15.87 -1.92 1.00
N PRO A 240 -16.49 -1.10 1.86
CA PRO A 240 -17.44 -1.58 2.87
C PRO A 240 -18.63 -2.36 2.32
N ASP A 241 -19.07 -2.03 1.10
CA ASP A 241 -20.22 -2.63 0.44
C ASP A 241 -19.87 -3.91 -0.34
N LEU A 242 -18.57 -4.23 -0.48
CA LEU A 242 -18.09 -5.42 -1.18
C LEU A 242 -17.99 -6.62 -0.23
N THR A 243 -18.60 -7.74 -0.62
CA THR A 243 -18.60 -8.97 0.20
C THR A 243 -17.33 -9.81 0.05
N ILE A 244 -16.66 -9.74 -1.10
CA ILE A 244 -15.43 -10.48 -1.38
C ILE A 244 -14.35 -10.07 -0.39
N ALA A 245 -13.79 -11.03 0.34
CA ALA A 245 -12.80 -10.81 1.40
C ALA A 245 -13.24 -9.77 2.48
N GLY A 246 -14.55 -9.58 2.67
CA GLY A 246 -15.10 -8.54 3.55
C GLY A 246 -14.70 -7.12 3.11
N GLY A 247 -14.49 -6.92 1.81
CA GLY A 247 -14.17 -5.63 1.22
C GLY A 247 -12.72 -5.19 1.40
N LYS A 248 -11.84 -6.04 1.94
CA LYS A 248 -10.47 -5.65 2.29
C LYS A 248 -9.46 -6.23 1.31
N ILE A 249 -8.52 -5.39 0.89
CA ILE A 249 -7.31 -5.81 0.18
C ILE A 249 -6.10 -5.14 0.84
N ASN A 250 -5.18 -5.96 1.33
CA ASN A 250 -3.96 -5.46 1.95
C ASN A 250 -2.82 -5.46 0.95
N ASP A 251 -1.88 -4.54 1.10
CA ASP A 251 -0.69 -4.44 0.26
C ASP A 251 -1.07 -4.28 -1.23
N LEU A 252 -2.01 -3.39 -1.50
CA LEU A 252 -2.51 -3.03 -2.82
C LEU A 252 -1.37 -2.47 -3.70
N LEU A 253 -1.00 -3.22 -4.73
CA LEU A 253 0.13 -2.92 -5.59
C LEU A 253 -0.27 -2.12 -6.82
N PHE A 254 -1.36 -2.51 -7.48
CA PHE A 254 -1.91 -1.74 -8.60
C PHE A 254 -3.41 -1.94 -8.79
N ILE A 255 -3.99 -1.07 -9.60
CA ILE A 255 -5.36 -1.17 -10.12
C ILE A 255 -5.28 -1.31 -11.63
N GLU A 256 -6.06 -2.21 -12.21
CA GLU A 256 -6.11 -2.39 -13.67
C GLU A 256 -7.56 -2.66 -14.14
N MET A 257 -7.85 -2.36 -15.39
CA MET A 257 -9.19 -2.54 -15.97
C MET A 257 -9.61 -4.02 -16.02
N MET A 258 -10.90 -4.32 -15.84
CA MET A 258 -11.44 -5.63 -16.21
C MET A 258 -11.89 -5.62 -17.67
N ASN A 259 -11.28 -6.48 -18.48
CA ASN A 259 -11.73 -6.79 -19.84
C ASN A 259 -12.80 -7.89 -19.85
#